data_AF-A0A966R1X1-F1
#
_entry.id   AF-A0A966R1X1-F1
#
_cell.length_a   1.000
_cell.length_b   1.000
_cell.length_c   1.000
_cell.angle_alpha   90.00
_cell.angle_beta   90.00
_cell.angle_gamma   90.00
#
_symmetry.space_group_name_H-M   'P 1'
#
loop_
_entity.id
_entity.type
_entity.pdbx_description
1 polymer ?
#
loop_
_entity_poly.entity_id
_entity_poly.type
_entity_poly.pdbx_seq_one_letter_code
_entity_poly.pdbx_strand_id
1 'polypeptide(L)'
;MSARYTPFIQFGQAYNKNIKNPLSSANPLTYCMYPTLNSQFFHGSASGGLLYGNQNSACFAFMADRCEKSWDGFCEAYARQNRDTYWPNLGSVDTEAYENAKRFLRIRTSVGDDLIRNSVYRRFIRVPNQVVTREPFDPTVANSPSVTLYDNYVDGYSQVVGLDGGVDEDPHVRLMLQHPSLCFDVLGRIALAVRRGEPGINIGGSRLEEFLNKNTRLLDEYLEQAVALVPSFQAQNSQYVNPCYAPGQTTDQS
;
A
#
# COMPACT_ATOMS: atom_id res chain seq x y z
N MET A 1 39.09 -14.80 38.19
CA MET A 1 39.14 -14.56 36.73
C MET A 1 37.70 -14.41 36.25
N SER A 2 37.25 -13.18 36.00
CA SER A 2 35.89 -12.95 35.50
C SER A 2 35.94 -12.89 33.97
N ALA A 3 35.22 -13.80 33.31
CA ALA A 3 35.11 -13.82 31.86
C ALA A 3 34.29 -12.61 31.41
N ARG A 4 34.94 -11.66 30.74
CA ARG A 4 34.26 -10.57 30.03
C ARG A 4 33.59 -11.17 28.79
N TYR A 5 32.32 -11.52 28.92
CA TYR A 5 31.51 -11.79 27.74
C TYR A 5 31.29 -10.47 27.00
N THR A 6 31.71 -10.43 25.73
CA THR A 6 31.34 -9.34 24.82
C THR A 6 29.87 -9.57 24.46
N PRO A 7 28.95 -8.67 24.82
CA PRO A 7 27.56 -8.84 24.40
C PRO A 7 27.51 -8.79 22.86
N PHE A 8 26.68 -9.64 22.26
CA PHE A 8 26.43 -9.73 20.81
C PHE A 8 25.69 -8.48 20.28
N ILE A 9 26.19 -7.29 20.60
CA ILE A 9 25.65 -6.02 20.11
C ILE A 9 26.21 -5.82 18.71
N GLN A 10 25.56 -6.45 17.72
CA GLN A 10 25.53 -6.06 16.29
C GLN A 10 25.01 -7.16 15.34
N PHE A 11 24.48 -8.28 15.84
CA PHE A 11 23.78 -9.23 14.97
C PHE A 11 22.46 -8.57 14.50
N GLY A 12 22.45 -8.10 13.24
CA GLY A 12 21.32 -7.38 12.61
C GLY A 12 21.57 -5.89 12.34
N GLN A 13 22.47 -5.23 13.07
CA GLN A 13 22.82 -3.80 12.85
C GLN A 13 23.97 -3.59 11.87
N ALA A 14 24.72 -4.64 11.52
CA ALA A 14 25.58 -4.64 10.33
C ALA A 14 24.68 -4.61 9.08
N TYR A 15 24.14 -3.41 8.83
CA TYR A 15 23.24 -3.01 7.76
C TYR A 15 23.49 -3.82 6.50
N ASN A 16 22.51 -4.64 6.15
CA ASN A 16 22.54 -5.52 4.99
C ASN A 16 22.57 -4.67 3.71
N LYS A 17 23.77 -4.29 3.26
CA LYS A 17 24.00 -3.61 1.97
C LYS A 17 23.38 -4.40 0.81
N ASN A 18 23.13 -5.70 0.99
CA ASN A 18 22.56 -6.56 -0.02
C ASN A 18 21.04 -6.37 -0.20
N ILE A 19 20.31 -5.77 0.75
CA ILE A 19 18.89 -5.37 0.53
C ILE A 19 18.82 -4.17 -0.43
N LYS A 20 19.89 -3.36 -0.54
CA LYS A 20 19.96 -2.27 -1.52
C LYS A 20 20.19 -2.78 -2.94
N ASN A 21 20.79 -3.96 -3.11
CA ASN A 21 20.95 -4.57 -4.41
C ASN A 21 19.64 -5.31 -4.79
N PRO A 22 18.92 -4.87 -5.84
CA PRO A 22 17.66 -5.51 -6.26
C PRO A 22 17.85 -6.94 -6.76
N LEU A 23 19.08 -7.35 -7.08
CA LEU A 23 19.42 -8.69 -7.59
C LEU A 23 20.03 -9.62 -6.53
N SER A 24 20.14 -9.17 -5.28
CA SER A 24 20.56 -10.03 -4.18
C SER A 24 19.47 -11.05 -3.86
N SER A 25 19.85 -12.30 -3.64
CA SER A 25 18.90 -13.34 -3.17
C SER A 25 18.26 -12.97 -1.83
N ALA A 26 18.90 -12.16 -0.99
CA ALA A 26 18.29 -11.68 0.25
C ALA A 26 17.27 -10.54 0.05
N ASN A 27 17.03 -10.08 -1.19
CA ASN A 27 16.09 -9.02 -1.50
C ASN A 27 14.72 -9.61 -1.87
N PRO A 28 13.61 -9.25 -1.17
CA PRO A 28 12.26 -9.68 -1.52
C PRO A 28 11.87 -9.47 -2.98
N LEU A 29 12.46 -8.49 -3.67
CA LEU A 29 12.26 -8.30 -5.12
C LEU A 29 12.55 -9.56 -5.93
N THR A 30 13.59 -10.32 -5.58
CA THR A 30 13.94 -11.55 -6.30
C THR A 30 12.92 -12.67 -6.12
N TYR A 31 12.05 -12.56 -5.11
CA TYR A 31 10.96 -13.49 -4.84
C TYR A 31 9.63 -13.01 -5.42
N CYS A 32 9.36 -11.71 -5.32
CA CYS A 32 8.06 -11.13 -5.67
C CYS A 32 7.92 -10.75 -7.12
N MET A 33 9.03 -10.49 -7.83
CA MET A 33 8.97 -10.35 -9.27
C MET A 33 8.50 -11.67 -9.90
N TYR A 34 7.84 -11.57 -11.06
CA TYR A 34 7.21 -12.69 -11.76
C TYR A 34 8.05 -13.99 -11.68
N PRO A 35 7.43 -15.16 -11.48
CA PRO A 35 8.15 -16.43 -11.46
C PRO A 35 8.90 -16.60 -12.78
N THR A 36 10.20 -16.31 -12.73
CA THR A 36 11.11 -16.42 -13.86
C THR A 36 12.05 -17.57 -13.59
N LEU A 37 12.70 -18.06 -14.64
CA LEU A 37 13.82 -18.99 -14.50
C LEU A 37 14.81 -18.51 -13.42
N ASN A 38 15.04 -17.20 -13.33
CA ASN A 38 15.92 -16.58 -12.35
C ASN A 38 15.44 -16.75 -10.91
N SER A 39 14.14 -16.55 -10.61
CA SER A 39 13.65 -16.75 -9.23
C SER A 39 13.78 -18.21 -8.80
N GLN A 40 13.58 -19.15 -9.72
CA GLN A 40 13.84 -20.58 -9.47
C GLN A 40 15.33 -20.88 -9.27
N PHE A 41 16.23 -20.21 -10.00
CA PHE A 41 17.67 -20.35 -9.80
C PHE A 41 18.16 -19.75 -8.48
N PHE A 42 17.62 -18.61 -8.06
CA PHE A 42 18.02 -17.97 -6.81
C PHE A 42 17.48 -18.69 -5.58
N HIS A 43 16.28 -19.28 -5.67
CA HIS A 43 15.53 -19.74 -4.49
C HIS A 43 15.14 -21.22 -4.51
N GLY A 44 15.48 -21.95 -5.58
CA GLY A 44 15.17 -23.36 -5.75
C GLY A 44 13.71 -23.64 -6.14
N SER A 45 13.44 -24.83 -6.68
CA SER A 45 12.10 -25.19 -7.19
C SER A 45 11.04 -25.39 -6.10
N ALA A 46 11.45 -25.68 -4.86
CA ALA A 46 10.55 -25.81 -3.71
C ALA A 46 9.94 -24.46 -3.27
N SER A 47 10.45 -23.34 -3.81
CA SER A 47 9.97 -22.01 -3.47
C SER A 47 8.58 -21.68 -4.07
N GLY A 48 8.21 -22.29 -5.20
CA GLY A 48 7.05 -21.85 -5.99
C GLY A 48 5.65 -22.03 -5.39
N GLY A 49 5.47 -22.70 -4.24
CA GLY A 49 4.15 -23.11 -3.74
C GLY A 49 3.68 -22.56 -2.39
N LEU A 50 4.57 -22.28 -1.44
CA LEU A 50 4.20 -22.01 -0.03
C LEU A 50 4.67 -20.64 0.50
N LEU A 51 5.67 -20.04 -0.12
CA LEU A 51 6.30 -18.79 0.34
C LEU A 51 6.61 -17.83 -0.82
N TYR A 52 6.71 -18.30 -2.07
CA TYR A 52 7.39 -17.55 -3.13
C TYR A 52 6.64 -17.58 -4.47
N GLY A 53 5.46 -16.99 -4.48
CA GLY A 53 4.70 -16.66 -5.69
C GLY A 53 4.34 -15.18 -5.70
N ASN A 54 4.18 -14.61 -6.90
CA ASN A 54 3.62 -13.27 -7.11
C ASN A 54 2.20 -13.11 -6.51
N GLN A 55 1.56 -14.22 -6.15
CA GLN A 55 0.25 -14.29 -5.49
C GLN A 55 0.32 -14.40 -3.94
N ASN A 56 1.49 -14.33 -3.30
CA ASN A 56 1.59 -14.36 -1.83
C ASN A 56 1.28 -12.96 -1.23
N SER A 57 0.45 -12.90 -0.18
CA SER A 57 0.13 -11.66 0.56
C SER A 57 1.37 -10.90 1.01
N ALA A 58 2.44 -11.58 1.43
CA ALA A 58 3.71 -10.94 1.79
C ALA A 58 4.34 -10.20 0.60
N CYS A 59 4.26 -10.76 -0.61
CA CYS A 59 4.75 -10.11 -1.82
C CYS A 59 3.89 -8.93 -2.25
N PHE A 60 2.56 -9.05 -2.19
CA PHE A 60 1.68 -7.92 -2.45
C PHE A 60 1.94 -6.77 -1.48
N ALA A 61 2.06 -7.08 -0.18
CA ALA A 61 2.29 -6.09 0.85
C ALA A 61 3.66 -5.42 0.71
N PHE A 62 4.70 -6.20 0.43
CA PHE A 62 6.05 -5.70 0.15
C PHE A 62 6.04 -4.78 -1.08
N MET A 63 5.48 -5.23 -2.20
CA MET A 63 5.45 -4.45 -3.43
C MET A 63 4.62 -3.18 -3.26
N ALA A 64 3.48 -3.24 -2.58
CA ALA A 64 2.66 -2.06 -2.32
C ALA A 64 3.38 -1.03 -1.43
N ASP A 65 4.04 -1.46 -0.33
CA ASP A 65 4.82 -0.56 0.55
C ASP A 65 6.04 0.03 -0.17
N ARG A 66 6.73 -0.77 -1.00
CA ARG A 66 7.84 -0.27 -1.82
C ARG A 66 7.34 0.78 -2.81
N CYS A 67 6.30 0.43 -3.57
CA CYS A 67 5.84 1.26 -4.67
C CYS A 67 5.17 2.54 -4.19
N GLU A 68 4.52 2.53 -3.01
CA GLU A 68 4.03 3.74 -2.33
C GLU A 68 5.15 4.78 -2.07
N LYS A 69 6.33 4.31 -1.67
CA LYS A 69 7.46 5.19 -1.35
C LYS A 69 8.14 5.71 -2.61
N SER A 70 8.21 4.88 -3.65
CA SER A 70 8.84 5.21 -4.92
C SER A 70 8.33 4.31 -6.04
N TRP A 71 7.67 4.92 -7.03
CA TRP A 71 7.28 4.23 -8.25
C TRP A 71 8.45 4.17 -9.25
N ASP A 72 9.13 3.02 -9.33
CA ASP A 72 10.29 2.80 -10.18
C ASP A 72 10.03 1.76 -11.28
N GLY A 73 11.07 1.39 -12.05
CA GLY A 73 10.97 0.41 -13.11
C GLY A 73 10.56 -1.00 -12.66
N PHE A 74 10.78 -1.38 -11.39
CA PHE A 74 10.30 -2.66 -10.85
C PHE A 74 8.80 -2.60 -10.58
N CYS A 75 8.29 -1.49 -10.03
CA CYS A 75 6.85 -1.26 -9.88
C CYS A 75 6.15 -1.30 -11.23
N GLU A 76 6.71 -0.61 -12.22
CA GLU A 76 6.17 -0.60 -13.59
C GLU A 76 6.18 -2.00 -14.22
N ALA A 77 7.29 -2.74 -14.10
CA ALA A 77 7.40 -4.09 -14.62
C ALA A 77 6.42 -5.04 -13.93
N TYR A 78 6.30 -4.97 -12.60
CA TYR A 78 5.35 -5.80 -11.86
C TYR A 78 3.91 -5.51 -12.29
N ALA A 79 3.53 -4.22 -12.36
CA ALA A 79 2.19 -3.81 -12.76
C ALA A 79 1.84 -4.24 -14.19
N ARG A 80 2.81 -4.18 -15.12
CA ARG A 80 2.58 -4.53 -16.53
C ARG A 80 2.58 -6.02 -16.81
N GLN A 81 3.41 -6.79 -16.11
CA GLN A 81 3.64 -8.21 -16.44
C GLN A 81 2.73 -9.15 -15.64
N ASN A 82 2.31 -8.77 -14.44
CA ASN A 82 1.41 -9.60 -13.63
C ASN A 82 -0.05 -9.39 -14.02
N ARG A 83 -0.47 -10.03 -15.12
CA ARG A 83 -1.84 -9.97 -15.65
C ARG A 83 -2.80 -11.03 -15.11
N ASP A 84 -2.39 -11.71 -14.04
CA ASP A 84 -3.21 -12.73 -13.40
C ASP A 84 -4.45 -12.11 -12.75
N THR A 85 -5.59 -12.78 -12.88
CA THR A 85 -6.89 -12.34 -12.37
C THR A 85 -7.50 -13.31 -11.34
N TYR A 86 -6.78 -14.35 -10.92
CA TYR A 86 -7.31 -15.41 -10.05
C TYR A 86 -7.47 -14.94 -8.59
N TRP A 87 -6.46 -14.24 -8.03
CA TRP A 87 -6.50 -13.64 -6.69
C TRP A 87 -5.76 -12.29 -6.62
N PRO A 88 -6.27 -11.24 -7.28
CA PRO A 88 -5.49 -10.00 -7.46
C PRO A 88 -5.35 -9.14 -6.19
N ASN A 89 -6.19 -9.36 -5.15
CA ASN A 89 -6.43 -8.36 -4.10
C ASN A 89 -5.88 -8.71 -2.70
N LEU A 90 -4.81 -9.51 -2.61
CA LEU A 90 -4.32 -10.03 -1.32
C LEU A 90 -3.52 -9.02 -0.46
N GLY A 91 -3.31 -7.80 -0.95
CA GLY A 91 -2.57 -6.73 -0.24
C GLY A 91 -3.37 -5.45 0.05
N SER A 92 -4.68 -5.45 -0.19
CA SER A 92 -5.54 -4.28 0.00
C SER A 92 -5.81 -3.99 1.47
N VAL A 93 -5.67 -2.72 1.84
CA VAL A 93 -5.98 -2.20 3.18
C VAL A 93 -7.50 -2.09 3.40
N ASP A 94 -8.24 -1.68 2.38
CA ASP A 94 -9.69 -1.53 2.43
C ASP A 94 -10.32 -2.22 1.22
N THR A 95 -10.67 -3.50 1.43
CA THR A 95 -11.27 -4.33 0.37
C THR A 95 -12.69 -3.91 0.08
N GLU A 96 -13.45 -3.49 1.08
CA GLU A 96 -14.86 -3.11 0.91
C GLU A 96 -15.01 -1.90 0.00
N ALA A 97 -14.23 -0.84 0.25
CA ALA A 97 -14.20 0.34 -0.62
C ALA A 97 -13.77 0.00 -2.05
N TYR A 98 -12.77 -0.86 -2.19
CA TYR A 98 -12.25 -1.24 -3.49
C TYR A 98 -13.25 -2.05 -4.30
N GLU A 99 -13.86 -3.07 -3.69
CA GLU A 99 -14.90 -3.88 -4.32
C GLU A 99 -16.14 -3.05 -4.64
N ASN A 100 -16.49 -2.08 -3.79
CA ASN A 100 -17.57 -1.15 -4.05
C ASN A 100 -17.31 -0.32 -5.32
N ALA A 101 -16.11 0.27 -5.46
CA ALA A 101 -15.72 0.99 -6.67
C ALA A 101 -15.68 0.09 -7.92
N LYS A 102 -15.13 -1.13 -7.82
CA LYS A 102 -15.09 -2.07 -8.94
C LYS A 102 -16.48 -2.48 -9.41
N ARG A 103 -17.42 -2.69 -8.49
CA ARG A 103 -18.83 -2.98 -8.81
C ARG A 103 -19.52 -1.79 -9.47
N PHE A 104 -19.29 -0.58 -8.95
CA PHE A 104 -19.83 0.66 -9.51
C PHE A 104 -19.37 0.86 -10.96
N LEU A 105 -18.07 0.70 -11.23
CA LEU A 105 -17.49 0.87 -12.56
C LEU A 105 -17.58 -0.38 -13.46
N ARG A 106 -18.00 -1.52 -12.92
CA ARG A 106 -18.07 -2.82 -13.61
C ARG A 106 -16.75 -3.28 -14.22
N ILE A 107 -15.66 -3.07 -13.50
CA ILE A 107 -14.31 -3.43 -13.95
C ILE A 107 -13.83 -4.75 -13.33
N ARG A 108 -12.93 -5.44 -14.03
CA ARG A 108 -12.15 -6.56 -13.50
C ARG A 108 -10.69 -6.16 -13.50
N THR A 109 -9.96 -6.58 -12.47
CA THR A 109 -8.57 -6.16 -12.25
C THR A 109 -7.64 -7.36 -12.20
N SER A 110 -6.40 -7.13 -12.60
CA SER A 110 -5.30 -8.07 -12.45
C SER A 110 -4.45 -7.75 -11.21
N VAL A 111 -3.57 -8.67 -10.84
CA VAL A 111 -2.56 -8.49 -9.78
C VAL A 111 -1.77 -7.19 -9.95
N GLY A 112 -1.38 -6.88 -11.19
CA GLY A 112 -0.65 -5.65 -11.51
C GLY A 112 -1.50 -4.38 -11.37
N ASP A 113 -2.79 -4.46 -11.68
CA ASP A 113 -3.73 -3.35 -11.49
C ASP A 113 -3.96 -3.07 -10.00
N ASP A 114 -4.06 -4.13 -9.19
CA ASP A 114 -4.22 -4.03 -7.75
C ASP A 114 -2.96 -3.46 -7.08
N LEU A 115 -1.75 -3.69 -7.63
CA LEU A 115 -0.53 -3.00 -7.17
C LEU A 115 -0.64 -1.49 -7.38
N ILE A 116 -1.10 -1.05 -8.56
CA ILE A 116 -1.30 0.38 -8.86
C ILE A 116 -2.23 0.97 -7.82
N ARG A 117 -3.43 0.39 -7.65
CA ARG A 117 -4.39 0.88 -6.66
C ARG A 117 -3.83 0.88 -5.25
N ASN A 118 -3.18 -0.20 -4.82
CA ASN A 118 -2.69 -0.32 -3.44
C ASN A 118 -1.54 0.64 -3.14
N SER A 119 -0.66 0.92 -4.10
CA SER A 119 0.39 1.93 -3.96
C SER A 119 -0.20 3.34 -3.78
N VAL A 120 -1.19 3.70 -4.62
CA VAL A 120 -1.89 4.98 -4.56
C VAL A 120 -2.70 5.11 -3.26
N TYR A 121 -3.42 4.05 -2.88
CA TYR A 121 -4.18 4.00 -1.64
C TYR A 121 -3.26 4.23 -0.43
N ARG A 122 -2.17 3.48 -0.34
CA ARG A 122 -1.22 3.64 0.77
C ARG A 122 -0.52 4.99 0.73
N ARG A 123 -0.41 5.64 -0.44
CA ARG A 123 0.23 6.96 -0.54
C ARG A 123 -0.66 8.06 0.06
N PHE A 124 -1.94 8.06 -0.29
CA PHE A 124 -2.83 9.17 0.01
C PHE A 124 -3.87 8.90 1.10
N ILE A 125 -4.13 7.64 1.47
CA ILE A 125 -5.15 7.29 2.45
C ILE A 125 -4.49 6.76 3.72
N ARG A 126 -4.93 7.28 4.87
CA ARG A 126 -4.59 6.78 6.20
C ARG A 126 -5.85 6.32 6.91
N VAL A 127 -5.75 5.24 7.67
CA VAL A 127 -6.85 4.68 8.45
C VAL A 127 -6.35 4.59 9.90
N PRO A 128 -6.65 5.59 10.76
CA PRO A 128 -6.01 5.74 12.07
C PRO A 128 -6.16 4.53 13.01
N ASN A 129 -7.23 3.76 12.88
CA ASN A 129 -7.52 2.62 13.75
C ASN A 129 -7.27 1.26 13.07
N GLN A 130 -6.56 1.25 11.93
CA GLN A 130 -6.31 0.00 11.23
C GLN A 130 -5.34 -0.88 12.00
N VAL A 131 -5.75 -2.13 12.26
CA VAL A 131 -4.86 -3.14 12.80
C VAL A 131 -3.84 -3.51 11.74
N VAL A 132 -2.57 -3.43 12.12
CA VAL A 132 -1.44 -3.79 11.27
C VAL A 132 -0.58 -4.84 11.94
N THR A 133 -0.21 -5.87 11.18
CA THR A 133 0.74 -6.88 11.61
C THR A 133 2.07 -6.61 10.90
N ARG A 134 3.17 -6.62 11.66
CA ARG A 134 4.53 -6.55 11.11
C ARG A 134 5.23 -7.87 11.33
N GLU A 135 5.66 -8.48 10.24
CA GLU A 135 6.34 -9.77 10.25
C GLU A 135 7.54 -9.76 9.30
N PRO A 136 8.58 -10.58 9.53
CA PRO A 136 9.65 -10.75 8.55
C PRO A 136 9.07 -11.31 7.24
N PHE A 137 9.46 -10.74 6.10
CA PHE A 137 9.06 -11.22 4.78
C PHE A 137 9.36 -12.71 4.57
N ASP A 138 10.55 -13.15 5.02
CA ASP A 138 10.96 -14.55 5.10
C ASP A 138 11.45 -14.85 6.54
N PRO A 139 10.69 -15.61 7.34
CA PRO A 139 11.06 -15.92 8.71
C PRO A 139 12.27 -16.86 8.82
N THR A 140 12.69 -17.50 7.73
CA THR A 140 13.87 -18.39 7.70
C THR A 140 15.18 -17.64 7.41
N VAL A 141 15.08 -16.39 6.95
CA VAL A 141 16.23 -15.53 6.67
C VAL A 141 16.39 -14.53 7.81
N ALA A 142 17.45 -14.69 8.60
CA ALA A 142 17.71 -13.88 9.80
C ALA A 142 17.74 -12.35 9.56
N ASN A 143 18.00 -11.91 8.33
CA ASN A 143 18.05 -10.50 7.95
C ASN A 143 16.95 -10.11 6.94
N SER A 144 15.84 -10.85 6.92
CA SER A 144 14.71 -10.51 6.07
C SER A 144 14.12 -9.16 6.48
N PRO A 145 13.81 -8.26 5.53
CA PRO A 145 13.09 -7.05 5.87
C PRO A 145 11.70 -7.39 6.42
N SER A 146 11.17 -6.53 7.29
CA SER A 146 9.79 -6.64 7.75
C SER A 146 8.81 -6.11 6.71
N VAL A 147 7.69 -6.79 6.54
CA VAL A 147 6.53 -6.30 5.77
C VAL A 147 5.40 -5.90 6.71
N THR A 148 4.61 -4.91 6.29
CA THR A 148 3.40 -4.52 7.00
C THR A 148 2.20 -5.11 6.27
N LEU A 149 1.51 -6.02 6.96
CA LEU A 149 0.22 -6.56 6.56
C LEU A 149 -0.88 -5.74 7.23
N TYR A 150 -1.93 -5.46 6.47
CA TYR A 150 -3.12 -4.77 6.95
C TYR A 150 -4.24 -5.79 7.00
N ASP A 151 -5.07 -5.71 8.04
CA ASP A 151 -6.37 -6.37 7.96
C ASP A 151 -7.11 -5.82 6.74
N ASN A 152 -7.78 -6.69 6.00
CA ASN A 152 -8.37 -6.33 4.70
C ASN A 152 -9.74 -5.64 4.84
N TYR A 153 -10.11 -5.28 6.07
CA TYR A 153 -11.36 -4.66 6.48
C TYR A 153 -11.09 -3.40 7.30
N VAL A 154 -11.84 -2.34 7.00
CA VAL A 154 -11.77 -1.05 7.69
C VAL A 154 -13.12 -0.77 8.33
N ASP A 155 -13.16 -0.64 9.65
CA ASP A 155 -14.41 -0.42 10.42
C ASP A 155 -14.66 1.05 10.80
N GLY A 156 -13.82 1.97 10.32
CA GLY A 156 -13.84 3.37 10.72
C GLY A 156 -13.44 4.32 9.59
N TYR A 157 -13.48 5.61 9.88
CA TYR A 157 -13.18 6.65 8.89
C TYR A 157 -11.73 6.58 8.38
N SER A 158 -11.53 7.06 7.15
CA SER A 158 -10.20 7.28 6.57
C SER A 158 -9.89 8.77 6.44
N GLN A 159 -8.60 9.10 6.36
CA GLN A 159 -8.07 10.45 6.19
C GLN A 159 -7.28 10.53 4.90
N VAL A 160 -7.45 11.61 4.16
CA VAL A 160 -6.62 11.92 2.99
C VAL A 160 -5.38 12.69 3.45
N VAL A 161 -4.19 12.29 3.00
CA VAL A 161 -2.90 12.87 3.37
C VAL A 161 -2.01 13.08 2.14
N GLY A 162 -0.95 13.88 2.29
CA GLY A 162 0.12 14.01 1.28
C GLY A 162 -0.29 14.80 0.03
N LEU A 163 -1.27 15.69 0.16
CA LEU A 163 -1.75 16.59 -0.90
C LEU A 163 -1.57 18.06 -0.53
N ASP A 164 -0.54 18.40 0.25
CA ASP A 164 -0.29 19.75 0.80
C ASP A 164 0.60 20.65 -0.09
N GLY A 165 0.96 20.19 -1.29
CA GLY A 165 1.69 20.95 -2.31
C GLY A 165 2.46 20.05 -3.26
N GLY A 166 2.80 20.54 -4.46
CA GLY A 166 3.54 19.74 -5.45
C GLY A 166 2.78 18.50 -5.96
N VAL A 167 1.44 18.52 -5.87
CA VAL A 167 0.54 17.41 -6.21
C VAL A 167 0.85 16.82 -7.59
N ASP A 168 1.11 17.67 -8.58
CA ASP A 168 1.39 17.24 -9.96
C ASP A 168 2.77 16.57 -10.14
N GLU A 169 3.71 16.78 -9.22
CA GLU A 169 5.04 16.15 -9.27
C GLU A 169 5.03 14.75 -8.63
N ASP A 170 4.02 14.42 -7.83
CA ASP A 170 3.92 13.09 -7.21
C ASP A 170 3.61 12.03 -8.29
N PRO A 171 4.49 11.03 -8.47
CA PRO A 171 4.28 9.99 -9.47
C PRO A 171 2.97 9.21 -9.26
N HIS A 172 2.46 9.12 -8.04
CA HIS A 172 1.21 8.44 -7.72
C HIS A 172 -0.02 9.23 -8.18
N VAL A 173 0.05 10.57 -8.18
CA VAL A 173 -1.03 11.39 -8.77
C VAL A 173 -1.08 11.14 -10.28
N ARG A 174 0.07 11.15 -10.96
CA ARG A 174 0.12 10.80 -12.38
C ARG A 174 -0.42 9.40 -12.64
N LEU A 175 -0.02 8.41 -11.82
CA LEU A 175 -0.46 7.03 -11.95
C LEU A 175 -1.99 6.91 -11.76
N MET A 176 -2.53 7.56 -10.74
CA MET A 176 -3.96 7.64 -10.45
C MET A 176 -4.75 8.27 -11.61
N LEU A 177 -4.23 9.34 -12.22
CA LEU A 177 -4.86 10.01 -13.37
C LEU A 177 -4.73 9.22 -14.68
N GLN A 178 -3.69 8.40 -14.84
CA GLN A 178 -3.53 7.47 -15.97
C GLN A 178 -4.45 6.25 -15.85
N HIS A 179 -4.77 5.83 -14.63
CA HIS A 179 -5.60 4.68 -14.33
C HIS A 179 -6.76 5.01 -13.36
N PRO A 180 -7.65 5.96 -13.71
CA PRO A 180 -8.64 6.49 -12.79
C PRO A 180 -9.67 5.45 -12.34
N SER A 181 -10.00 4.48 -13.21
CA SER A 181 -10.92 3.40 -12.85
C SER A 181 -10.36 2.46 -11.78
N LEU A 182 -9.05 2.23 -11.77
CA LEU A 182 -8.39 1.39 -10.77
C LEU A 182 -8.34 2.07 -9.40
N CYS A 183 -8.18 3.40 -9.38
CA CYS A 183 -8.00 4.18 -8.16
C CYS A 183 -9.28 4.94 -7.76
N PHE A 184 -10.44 4.49 -8.24
CA PHE A 184 -11.67 5.29 -8.15
C PHE A 184 -12.16 5.45 -6.70
N ASP A 185 -11.90 4.47 -5.83
CA ASP A 185 -12.18 4.57 -4.41
C ASP A 185 -11.27 5.61 -3.70
N VAL A 186 -10.04 5.78 -4.17
CA VAL A 186 -9.12 6.81 -3.66
C VAL A 186 -9.54 8.19 -4.18
N LEU A 187 -9.85 8.31 -5.48
CA LEU A 187 -10.36 9.54 -6.10
C LEU A 187 -11.64 10.02 -5.42
N GLY A 188 -12.57 9.10 -5.12
CA GLY A 188 -13.79 9.41 -4.36
C GLY A 188 -13.48 9.99 -2.98
N ARG A 189 -12.57 9.38 -2.22
CA ARG A 189 -12.16 9.90 -0.90
C ARG A 189 -11.51 11.27 -0.99
N ILE A 190 -10.63 11.50 -1.96
CA ILE A 190 -10.02 12.82 -2.20
C ILE A 190 -11.11 13.85 -2.51
N ALA A 191 -12.04 13.53 -3.42
CA ALA A 191 -13.16 14.41 -3.76
C ALA A 191 -14.02 14.76 -2.53
N LEU A 192 -14.32 13.76 -1.70
CA LEU A 192 -15.08 13.94 -0.47
C LEU A 192 -14.35 14.80 0.55
N ALA A 193 -13.05 14.58 0.73
CA ALA A 193 -12.22 15.32 1.66
C ALA A 193 -12.06 16.80 1.24
N VAL A 194 -11.88 17.06 -0.07
CA VAL A 194 -11.88 18.43 -0.64
C VAL A 194 -13.21 19.13 -0.36
N ARG A 195 -14.35 18.46 -0.58
CA ARG A 195 -15.69 19.03 -0.31
C ARG A 195 -15.95 19.32 1.16
N ARG A 196 -15.37 18.51 2.05
CA ARG A 196 -15.43 18.70 3.51
C ARG A 196 -14.48 19.80 4.00
N GLY A 197 -13.55 20.27 3.15
CA GLY A 197 -12.51 21.20 3.56
C GLY A 197 -11.56 20.59 4.59
N GLU A 198 -11.23 19.29 4.45
CA GLU A 198 -10.31 18.62 5.35
C GLU A 198 -8.92 19.29 5.32
N PRO A 199 -8.27 19.47 6.49
CA PRO A 199 -6.99 20.17 6.58
C PRO A 199 -5.88 19.40 5.85
N GLY A 200 -4.91 20.13 5.29
CA GLY A 200 -3.76 19.53 4.61
C GLY A 200 -4.02 19.07 3.17
N ILE A 201 -5.16 19.46 2.59
CA ILE A 201 -5.50 19.19 1.19
C ILE A 201 -5.48 20.50 0.41
N ASN A 202 -4.49 20.64 -0.47
CA ASN A 202 -4.35 21.77 -1.37
C ASN A 202 -4.03 21.28 -2.79
N ILE A 203 -5.09 21.06 -3.57
CA ILE A 203 -5.01 20.59 -4.95
C ILE A 203 -5.31 21.72 -5.96
N GLY A 204 -5.45 22.96 -5.50
CA GLY A 204 -5.84 24.10 -6.35
C GLY A 204 -4.89 24.32 -7.53
N GLY A 205 -5.44 24.46 -8.73
CA GLY A 205 -4.71 24.62 -9.98
C GLY A 205 -4.01 23.35 -10.50
N SER A 206 -4.18 22.20 -9.83
CA SER A 206 -3.54 20.95 -10.24
C SER A 206 -4.37 20.17 -11.28
N ARG A 207 -3.72 19.23 -11.97
CA ARG A 207 -4.43 18.29 -12.87
C ARG A 207 -5.40 17.38 -12.11
N LEU A 208 -5.14 17.14 -10.82
CA LEU A 208 -6.05 16.38 -9.97
C LEU A 208 -7.35 17.15 -9.74
N GLU A 209 -7.29 18.44 -9.42
CA GLU A 209 -8.48 19.29 -9.30
C GLU A 209 -9.27 19.36 -10.61
N GLU A 210 -8.58 19.55 -11.75
CA GLU A 210 -9.21 19.54 -13.07
C GLU A 210 -9.98 18.22 -13.31
N PHE A 211 -9.36 17.08 -12.99
CA PHE A 211 -9.98 15.78 -13.12
C PHE A 211 -11.24 15.66 -12.24
N LEU A 212 -11.18 16.07 -10.97
CA LEU A 212 -12.33 16.00 -10.06
C LEU A 212 -13.48 16.89 -10.54
N ASN A 213 -13.19 18.10 -11.00
CA ASN A 213 -14.19 19.04 -11.53
C ASN A 213 -14.84 18.50 -12.81
N LYS A 214 -14.04 17.95 -13.73
CA LYS A 214 -14.55 17.38 -14.99
C LYS A 214 -15.44 16.15 -14.76
N ASN A 215 -15.19 15.38 -13.71
CA ASN A 215 -15.89 14.13 -13.41
C ASN A 215 -16.85 14.23 -12.22
N THR A 216 -17.24 15.45 -11.82
CA THR A 216 -18.03 15.69 -10.60
C THR A 216 -19.30 14.85 -10.54
N ARG A 217 -20.08 14.78 -11.63
CA ARG A 217 -21.31 13.99 -11.66
C ARG A 217 -21.06 12.49 -11.39
N LEU A 218 -20.05 11.89 -12.01
CA LEU A 218 -19.75 10.47 -11.83
C LEU A 218 -19.26 10.20 -10.39
N LEU A 219 -18.48 11.13 -9.82
CA LEU A 219 -18.03 11.07 -8.44
C LEU A 219 -19.20 11.24 -7.46
N ASP A 220 -20.17 12.09 -7.75
CA ASP A 220 -21.39 12.27 -6.94
C ASP A 220 -22.20 10.98 -6.86
N GLU A 221 -22.49 10.38 -8.01
CA GLU A 221 -23.23 9.11 -8.11
C GLU A 221 -22.53 7.99 -7.32
N TYR A 222 -21.20 7.93 -7.38
CA TYR A 222 -20.42 6.98 -6.59
C TYR A 222 -20.42 7.29 -5.10
N LEU A 223 -20.23 8.55 -4.72
CA LEU A 223 -20.11 8.98 -3.32
C LEU A 223 -21.41 8.78 -2.54
N GLU A 224 -22.57 9.00 -3.17
CA GLU A 224 -23.87 8.70 -2.57
C GLU A 224 -23.96 7.22 -2.13
N GLN A 225 -23.51 6.31 -2.99
CA GLN A 225 -23.45 4.88 -2.66
C GLN A 225 -22.36 4.56 -1.63
N ALA A 226 -21.15 5.10 -1.82
CA ALA A 226 -19.99 4.75 -1.01
C ALA A 226 -20.14 5.20 0.45
N VAL A 227 -20.66 6.42 0.69
CA VAL A 227 -20.89 6.94 2.06
C VAL A 227 -21.91 6.09 2.82
N ALA A 228 -22.91 5.52 2.12
CA ALA A 228 -23.93 4.68 2.74
C ALA A 228 -23.45 3.26 3.07
N LEU A 229 -22.51 2.73 2.27
CA LEU A 229 -22.14 1.31 2.33
C LEU A 229 -20.75 1.05 2.92
N VAL A 230 -19.84 2.03 2.90
CA VAL A 230 -18.43 1.82 3.20
C VAL A 230 -18.03 2.66 4.42
N PRO A 231 -17.68 2.05 5.57
CA PRO A 231 -17.36 2.78 6.80
C PRO A 231 -16.24 3.83 6.63
N SER A 232 -15.25 3.55 5.79
CA SER A 232 -14.12 4.45 5.56
C SER A 232 -14.44 5.75 4.82
N PHE A 233 -15.63 5.88 4.23
CA PHE A 233 -16.13 7.13 3.65
C PHE A 233 -16.89 8.02 4.66
N GLN A 234 -17.18 7.49 5.85
CA GLN A 234 -17.85 8.26 6.89
C GLN A 234 -16.95 9.39 7.41
N ALA A 235 -17.56 10.44 7.96
CA ALA A 235 -16.80 11.49 8.62
C ALA A 235 -16.23 10.98 9.95
N GLN A 236 -15.17 11.62 10.45
CA GLN A 236 -14.71 11.38 11.81
C GLN A 236 -15.84 11.71 12.78
N ASN A 237 -16.52 10.68 13.30
CA ASN A 237 -17.42 10.86 14.43
C ASN A 237 -16.55 11.32 15.61
N SER A 238 -16.72 12.57 16.03
CA SER A 238 -16.02 13.17 17.18
C SER A 238 -16.23 12.43 18.52
N GLN A 239 -17.03 11.35 18.52
CA GLN A 239 -17.35 10.54 19.69
C GLN A 239 -16.44 9.31 19.88
N TYR A 240 -15.59 8.96 18.91
CA TYR A 240 -14.64 7.84 19.01
C TYR A 240 -13.20 8.29 18.78
N VAL A 241 -12.74 9.30 19.53
CA VAL A 241 -11.30 9.43 19.79
C VAL A 241 -11.00 8.47 20.92
N ASN A 242 -10.55 7.25 20.59
CA ASN A 242 -10.05 6.33 21.60
C ASN A 242 -8.71 6.91 22.10
N PRO A 243 -8.60 7.41 23.34
CA PRO A 243 -7.43 8.15 23.80
C PRO A 243 -6.18 7.27 24.00
N CYS A 244 -6.23 6.00 23.63
CA CYS A 244 -5.18 5.02 23.90
C CYS A 244 -4.08 4.93 22.83
N TYR A 245 -4.17 5.67 21.72
CA TYR A 245 -3.11 5.73 20.72
C TYR A 245 -2.63 7.17 20.50
N ALA A 246 -1.79 7.63 21.42
CA ALA A 246 -0.88 8.74 21.14
C ALA A 246 0.38 8.15 20.46
N PRO A 247 0.74 8.57 19.24
CA PRO A 247 1.98 8.15 18.61
C PRO A 247 3.14 8.87 19.30
N GLY A 248 3.83 8.18 20.20
CA GLY A 248 5.03 8.73 20.81
C GLY A 248 5.39 8.14 22.17
N GLN A 249 5.83 6.88 22.20
CA GLN A 249 6.90 6.47 23.10
C GLN A 249 7.82 5.51 22.35
N THR A 250 8.82 6.09 21.70
CA THR A 250 10.11 5.41 21.52
C THR A 250 10.68 5.16 22.91
N THR A 251 10.55 3.95 23.42
CA THR A 251 11.44 3.48 24.48
C THR A 251 12.77 3.11 23.82
N ASP A 252 13.59 4.13 23.61
CA ASP A 252 15.02 3.99 23.86
C ASP A 252 15.16 3.70 25.35
N GLN A 253 15.68 2.52 25.71
CA GLN A 253 16.63 2.37 26.82
C GLN A 253 17.23 0.97 26.88
N SER A 254 18.56 0.97 26.66
CA SER A 254 19.64 0.06 27.09
C SER A 254 19.62 -1.39 26.66
#